data_AF-A0A9D5JMG9-F1
#
_entry.id   AF-A0A9D5JMG9-F1
#
_cell.length_a   1.000
_cell.length_b   1.000
_cell.length_c   1.000
_cell.angle_alpha   90.00
_cell.angle_beta   90.00
_cell.angle_gamma   90.00
#
_symmetry.space_group_name_H-M   'P 1'
#
loop_
_entity.id
_entity.type
_entity.pdbx_description
1 polymer ?
#
loop_
_entity_poly.entity_id
_entity_poly.type
_entity_poly.pdbx_seq_one_letter_code
_entity_poly.pdbx_strand_id
1 'polypeptide(L)'
;MTDEDYMRIALAEAKTAAAQDEAPLGAVITSIDGDIAAKRGDASISHGDPTANAVILALRDAVETTQNYRLVGCTLYTTQKPCALSAGAIAKFRLLRVVWGAPNINSGAVDVDNAVKGGIRTLEQTICQNLPNVVGGVLADESASMLDAFSKRRQRQLKSTVFLSPTTSGTGSMARILRIVMGCHLIARWARQPSANITLKYPSAILGESAPPEQEHLFLVNTPQSLPSSWISPKYRYIINFRDPRDHACNTYHWQFSHPVRDIDEEQRTSYTGEVRRMGIDGWVILKSSYQLREHNDAYDRLFQILEEHPEQCLVLTYARLCLDFDDFIRRLSHFAGIPVTKRMLKRLEIERPENLGDNPKWVGNRWEGSDVMPGRYKRELQPETIEFINKRLEPRLRQMAKYDPDYAHLYLGGL
;
A
#
# COMPACT_ATOMS: atom_id res chain seq x y z
N MET A 1 33.29 -13.76 -27.86
CA MET A 1 32.98 -13.12 -26.56
C MET A 1 32.74 -14.23 -25.53
N THR A 2 33.04 -13.99 -24.26
CA THR A 2 32.82 -14.97 -23.17
C THR A 2 31.37 -14.92 -22.66
N ASP A 3 31.00 -15.87 -21.79
CA ASP A 3 29.70 -15.83 -21.12
C ASP A 3 29.55 -14.58 -20.24
N GLU A 4 30.63 -14.09 -19.60
CA GLU A 4 30.58 -12.84 -18.84
C GLU A 4 30.32 -11.64 -19.74
N ASP A 5 30.88 -11.60 -20.96
CA ASP A 5 30.68 -10.49 -21.88
C ASP A 5 29.20 -10.36 -22.29
N TYR A 6 28.55 -11.47 -22.67
CA TYR A 6 27.12 -11.45 -23.00
C TYR A 6 26.24 -11.19 -21.77
N MET A 7 26.64 -11.69 -20.59
CA MET A 7 25.94 -11.39 -19.36
C MET A 7 26.01 -9.89 -19.00
N ARG A 8 27.13 -9.21 -19.27
CA ARG A 8 27.22 -7.74 -19.11
C ARG A 8 26.28 -6.99 -20.05
N ILE A 9 26.04 -7.51 -21.25
CA ILE A 9 25.04 -6.94 -22.17
C ILE A 9 23.63 -7.16 -21.60
N ALA A 10 23.33 -8.35 -21.09
CA ALA A 10 22.05 -8.60 -20.41
C ALA A 10 21.87 -7.69 -19.18
N LEU A 11 22.92 -7.45 -18.40
CA LEU A 11 22.92 -6.47 -17.30
C LEU A 11 22.71 -5.03 -17.78
N ALA A 12 23.20 -4.65 -18.96
CA ALA A 12 22.94 -3.34 -19.54
C ALA A 12 21.45 -3.18 -19.89
N GLU A 13 20.82 -4.19 -20.50
CA GLU A 13 19.38 -4.18 -20.76
C GLU A 13 18.55 -4.17 -19.47
N ALA A 14 19.00 -4.91 -18.43
CA ALA A 14 18.39 -4.87 -17.10
C ALA A 14 18.45 -3.47 -16.46
N LYS A 15 19.56 -2.74 -16.62
CA LYS A 15 19.70 -1.34 -16.18
C LYS A 15 18.72 -0.43 -16.92
N THR A 16 18.55 -0.62 -18.23
CA THR A 16 17.58 0.14 -19.04
C THR A 16 16.15 -0.10 -18.56
N ALA A 17 15.76 -1.36 -18.30
CA ALA A 17 14.46 -1.69 -17.73
C ALA A 17 14.25 -1.05 -16.35
N ALA A 18 15.26 -1.15 -15.47
CA ALA A 18 15.23 -0.56 -14.14
C ALA A 18 15.02 0.97 -14.17
N ALA A 19 15.65 1.66 -15.12
CA ALA A 19 15.50 3.11 -15.33
C ALA A 19 14.09 3.50 -15.80
N GLN A 20 13.33 2.55 -16.35
CA GLN A 20 11.92 2.70 -16.73
C GLN A 20 10.95 2.17 -15.66
N ASP A 21 11.45 1.90 -14.44
CA ASP A 21 10.71 1.32 -13.31
C ASP A 21 10.11 -0.08 -13.56
N GLU A 22 10.58 -0.78 -14.59
CA GLU A 22 10.35 -2.21 -14.83
C GLU A 22 11.22 -3.07 -13.92
N ALA A 23 10.96 -4.37 -13.86
CA ALA A 23 11.85 -5.29 -13.14
C ALA A 23 13.26 -5.23 -13.76
N PRO A 24 14.34 -5.18 -12.95
CA PRO A 24 15.72 -5.04 -13.45
C PRO A 24 16.24 -6.38 -13.99
N LEU A 25 15.57 -6.90 -15.00
CA LEU A 25 15.85 -8.16 -15.65
C LEU A 25 16.20 -7.89 -17.11
N GLY A 26 17.18 -8.62 -17.61
CA GLY A 26 17.63 -8.51 -18.99
C GLY A 26 17.99 -9.85 -19.57
N ALA A 27 17.83 -9.97 -20.88
CA ALA A 27 18.08 -11.18 -21.65
C ALA A 27 18.76 -10.84 -22.99
N VAL A 28 19.66 -11.70 -23.42
CA VAL A 28 20.36 -11.64 -24.72
C VAL A 28 20.31 -13.02 -25.35
N ILE A 29 20.04 -13.10 -26.64
CA ILE A 29 20.10 -14.34 -27.42
C ILE A 29 21.16 -14.19 -28.50
N THR A 30 22.06 -15.17 -28.58
CA THR A 30 23.11 -15.22 -29.59
C THR A 30 22.91 -16.40 -30.54
N SER A 31 23.38 -16.26 -31.78
CA SER A 31 23.59 -17.38 -32.70
C SER A 31 24.73 -18.29 -32.22
N ILE A 32 24.94 -19.40 -32.92
CA ILE A 32 26.07 -20.31 -32.67
C ILE A 32 27.42 -19.65 -32.99
N ASP A 33 27.42 -18.68 -33.90
CA ASP A 33 28.60 -17.91 -34.31
C ASP A 33 28.91 -16.76 -33.34
N GLY A 34 28.01 -16.51 -32.38
CA GLY A 34 28.15 -15.46 -31.36
C GLY A 34 27.46 -14.14 -31.72
N ASP A 35 26.80 -14.03 -32.87
CA ASP A 35 26.07 -12.82 -33.24
C ASP A 35 24.83 -12.64 -32.35
N ILE A 36 24.58 -11.42 -31.88
CA ILE A 36 23.41 -11.13 -31.06
C ILE A 36 22.17 -11.08 -31.95
N ALA A 37 21.28 -12.06 -31.80
CA ALA A 37 20.00 -12.13 -32.48
C ALA A 37 18.94 -11.22 -31.83
N ALA A 38 19.00 -11.07 -30.51
CA ALA A 38 18.10 -10.20 -29.75
C ALA A 38 18.70 -9.82 -28.39
N LYS A 39 18.25 -8.67 -27.87
CA LYS A 39 18.54 -8.22 -26.50
C LYS A 39 17.36 -7.42 -25.97
N ARG A 40 16.88 -7.73 -24.76
CA ARG A 40 15.69 -7.11 -24.18
C ARG A 40 15.79 -7.00 -22.67
N GLY A 41 15.27 -5.90 -22.14
CA GLY A 41 14.90 -5.75 -20.73
C GLY A 41 13.45 -6.17 -20.48
N ASP A 42 13.07 -6.29 -19.20
CA ASP A 42 11.66 -6.50 -18.83
C ASP A 42 10.80 -5.29 -19.26
N ALA A 43 9.58 -5.56 -19.72
CA ALA A 43 8.65 -4.53 -20.16
C ALA A 43 7.18 -4.84 -19.77
N SER A 44 7.00 -5.62 -18.70
CA SER A 44 5.68 -6.14 -18.30
C SER A 44 4.70 -5.01 -17.94
N ILE A 45 5.16 -3.95 -17.27
CA ILE A 45 4.32 -2.84 -16.80
C ILE A 45 3.91 -1.96 -17.99
N SER A 46 4.88 -1.57 -18.82
CA SER A 46 4.69 -0.72 -19.99
C SER A 46 3.76 -1.35 -21.03
N HIS A 47 3.85 -2.68 -21.23
CA HIS A 47 2.95 -3.41 -22.12
C HIS A 47 1.61 -3.76 -21.47
N GLY A 48 1.51 -3.67 -20.14
CA GLY A 48 0.35 -4.18 -19.41
C GLY A 48 0.14 -5.69 -19.59
N ASP A 49 1.22 -6.41 -19.90
CA ASP A 49 1.22 -7.84 -20.24
C ASP A 49 2.13 -8.58 -19.26
N PRO A 50 1.59 -9.43 -18.36
CA PRO A 50 2.40 -10.17 -17.40
C PRO A 50 3.31 -11.24 -18.04
N THR A 51 3.17 -11.49 -19.35
CA THR A 51 4.05 -12.39 -20.11
C THR A 51 5.22 -11.68 -20.77
N ALA A 52 5.22 -10.34 -20.86
CA ALA A 52 6.24 -9.52 -21.52
C ALA A 52 7.51 -9.33 -20.68
N ASN A 53 8.03 -10.43 -20.12
CA ASN A 53 9.31 -10.43 -19.42
C ASN A 53 10.49 -10.46 -20.39
N ALA A 54 11.68 -10.11 -19.90
CA ALA A 54 12.89 -9.98 -20.71
C ALA A 54 13.15 -11.21 -21.61
N VAL A 55 12.99 -12.43 -21.07
CA VAL A 55 13.24 -13.68 -21.82
C VAL A 55 12.22 -13.91 -22.93
N ILE A 56 10.92 -13.75 -22.63
CA ILE A 56 9.86 -13.94 -23.63
C ILE A 56 10.00 -12.94 -24.77
N LEU A 57 10.31 -11.69 -24.45
CA LEU A 57 10.54 -10.65 -25.44
C LEU A 57 11.77 -10.95 -26.31
N ALA A 58 12.91 -11.31 -25.69
CA ALA A 58 14.11 -11.68 -26.43
C ALA A 58 13.88 -12.88 -27.36
N LEU A 59 13.12 -13.90 -26.92
CA LEU A 59 12.76 -15.05 -27.76
C LEU A 59 11.94 -14.63 -28.99
N ARG A 60 10.94 -13.76 -28.81
CA ARG A 60 10.10 -13.25 -29.92
C ARG A 60 10.95 -12.46 -30.92
N ASP A 61 11.77 -11.53 -30.43
CA ASP A 61 12.64 -10.72 -31.28
C ASP A 61 13.67 -11.58 -32.02
N ALA A 62 14.23 -12.60 -31.37
CA ALA A 62 15.18 -13.50 -32.01
C ALA A 62 14.53 -14.31 -33.14
N VAL A 63 13.25 -14.68 -33.02
CA VAL A 63 12.51 -15.31 -34.13
C VAL A 63 12.33 -14.35 -35.30
N GLU A 64 12.08 -13.08 -35.04
CA GLU A 64 12.01 -12.06 -36.09
C GLU A 64 13.37 -11.88 -36.77
N THR A 65 14.47 -11.85 -36.02
CA THR A 65 15.82 -11.73 -36.61
C THR A 65 16.22 -12.97 -37.40
N THR A 66 15.95 -14.17 -36.86
CA THR A 66 16.34 -15.44 -37.48
C THR A 66 15.35 -15.94 -38.53
N GLN A 67 14.16 -15.33 -38.62
CA GLN A 67 13.03 -15.76 -39.45
C GLN A 67 12.65 -17.24 -39.20
N ASN A 68 12.89 -17.74 -37.98
CA ASN A 68 12.63 -19.12 -37.62
C ASN A 68 12.10 -19.23 -36.19
N TYR A 69 10.91 -19.83 -36.04
CA TYR A 69 10.29 -20.01 -34.73
C TYR A 69 11.04 -21.00 -33.82
N ARG A 70 12.02 -21.75 -34.37
CA ARG A 70 12.94 -22.59 -33.61
C ARG A 70 14.32 -21.96 -33.62
N LEU A 71 14.84 -21.63 -32.44
CA LEU A 71 16.13 -21.01 -32.21
C LEU A 71 17.20 -22.08 -31.93
N VAL A 72 17.28 -23.08 -32.81
CA VAL A 72 18.22 -24.21 -32.67
C VAL A 72 19.65 -23.69 -32.77
N GLY A 73 20.52 -24.13 -31.86
CA GLY A 73 21.91 -23.68 -31.81
C GLY A 73 22.12 -22.35 -31.07
N CYS A 74 21.06 -21.59 -30.81
CA CYS A 74 21.16 -20.32 -30.09
C CYS A 74 21.39 -20.52 -28.59
N THR A 75 22.06 -19.53 -27.99
CA THR A 75 22.30 -19.44 -26.55
C THR A 75 21.53 -18.27 -25.96
N LEU A 76 20.82 -18.48 -24.85
CA LEU A 76 20.18 -17.44 -24.06
C LEU A 76 21.05 -17.08 -22.86
N TYR A 77 21.30 -15.79 -22.66
CA TYR A 77 21.91 -15.20 -21.47
C TYR A 77 20.84 -14.39 -20.72
N THR A 78 20.65 -14.61 -19.43
CA THR A 78 19.65 -13.88 -18.62
C THR A 78 20.17 -13.54 -17.23
N THR A 79 19.91 -12.32 -16.75
CA THR A 79 20.45 -11.86 -15.45
C THR A 79 19.86 -12.62 -14.25
N GLN A 80 18.70 -13.24 -14.40
CA GLN A 80 18.07 -14.07 -13.38
C GLN A 80 17.69 -15.45 -13.92
N LYS A 81 17.78 -16.47 -13.07
CA LYS A 81 17.27 -17.83 -13.31
C LYS A 81 15.81 -17.78 -13.81
N PRO A 82 15.51 -18.38 -15.00
CA PRO A 82 14.18 -18.30 -15.63
C PRO A 82 13.04 -18.79 -14.72
N CYS A 83 11.87 -18.16 -14.80
CA CYS A 83 10.65 -18.66 -14.13
C CYS A 83 9.98 -19.78 -14.95
N ALA A 84 8.91 -20.38 -14.40
CA ALA A 84 8.18 -21.49 -15.05
C ALA A 84 7.68 -21.15 -16.47
N LEU A 85 7.16 -19.94 -16.68
CA LEU A 85 6.72 -19.46 -18.00
C LEU A 85 7.89 -19.46 -19.00
N SER A 86 8.98 -18.81 -18.63
CA SER A 86 10.16 -18.68 -19.48
C SER A 86 10.83 -20.04 -19.73
N ALA A 87 10.88 -20.94 -18.74
CA ALA A 87 11.39 -22.29 -18.89
C ALA A 87 10.58 -23.11 -19.91
N GLY A 88 9.24 -23.05 -19.83
CA GLY A 88 8.36 -23.69 -20.81
C GLY A 88 8.55 -23.13 -22.22
N ALA A 89 8.73 -21.82 -22.35
CA ALA A 89 9.01 -21.18 -23.63
C ALA A 89 10.37 -21.63 -24.20
N ILE A 90 11.45 -21.56 -23.42
CA ILE A 90 12.81 -21.99 -23.81
C ILE A 90 12.77 -23.41 -24.43
N ALA A 91 12.06 -24.34 -23.79
CA ALA A 91 11.93 -25.71 -24.30
C ALA A 91 11.19 -25.78 -25.66
N LYS A 92 10.18 -24.93 -25.87
CA LYS A 92 9.43 -24.85 -27.15
C LYS A 92 10.24 -24.21 -28.28
N PHE A 93 11.04 -23.18 -27.96
CA PHE A 93 11.93 -22.52 -28.94
C PHE A 93 13.19 -23.36 -29.26
N ARG A 94 13.49 -24.40 -28.48
CA ARG A 94 14.60 -25.36 -28.70
C ARG A 94 15.98 -24.72 -28.67
N LEU A 95 16.20 -23.82 -27.71
CA LEU A 95 17.53 -23.27 -27.46
C LEU A 95 18.53 -24.39 -27.16
N LEU A 96 19.77 -24.22 -27.61
CA LEU A 96 20.85 -25.16 -27.33
C LEU A 96 21.34 -25.00 -25.89
N ARG A 97 21.42 -23.75 -25.42
CA ARG A 97 22.05 -23.42 -24.15
C ARG A 97 21.37 -22.24 -23.46
N VAL A 98 21.34 -22.29 -22.13
CA VAL A 98 20.87 -21.20 -21.27
C VAL A 98 21.95 -20.91 -20.23
N VAL A 99 22.32 -19.64 -20.10
CA VAL A 99 23.26 -19.12 -19.14
C VAL A 99 22.54 -18.09 -18.27
N TRP A 100 22.60 -18.23 -16.95
CA TRP A 100 21.91 -17.32 -16.04
C TRP A 100 22.80 -16.80 -14.90
N GLY A 101 22.48 -15.60 -14.42
CA GLY A 101 23.22 -14.91 -13.35
C GLY A 101 22.76 -15.26 -11.94
N ALA A 102 21.87 -14.45 -11.36
CA ALA A 102 21.38 -14.63 -9.99
C ALA A 102 20.28 -15.72 -9.88
N PRO A 103 20.21 -16.44 -8.75
CA PRO A 103 19.09 -17.34 -8.47
C PRO A 103 17.77 -16.57 -8.27
N ASN A 104 16.65 -17.26 -8.47
CA ASN A 104 15.31 -16.70 -8.25
C ASN A 104 14.77 -17.16 -6.88
N ILE A 105 14.85 -16.29 -5.87
CA ILE A 105 14.56 -16.62 -4.46
C ILE A 105 13.10 -16.32 -4.05
N ASN A 106 12.38 -15.47 -4.82
CA ASN A 106 11.09 -14.88 -4.40
C ASN A 106 9.85 -15.38 -5.16
N SER A 107 10.00 -16.06 -6.29
CA SER A 107 8.90 -16.87 -6.83
C SER A 107 9.00 -18.25 -6.18
N GLY A 108 7.89 -18.95 -5.95
CA GLY A 108 7.91 -20.38 -5.60
C GLY A 108 8.58 -21.16 -6.72
N ALA A 109 9.90 -21.08 -6.75
CA ALA A 109 10.69 -21.33 -7.93
C ALA A 109 10.52 -22.81 -8.24
N VAL A 110 9.92 -23.08 -9.40
CA VAL A 110 10.25 -24.31 -10.11
C VAL A 110 11.74 -24.22 -10.31
N ASP A 111 12.47 -24.93 -9.48
CA ASP A 111 13.90 -24.95 -9.50
C ASP A 111 14.32 -25.35 -10.92
N VAL A 112 14.92 -24.44 -11.69
CA VAL A 112 15.31 -24.72 -13.08
C VAL A 112 16.40 -25.81 -13.13
N ASP A 113 17.13 -26.03 -12.04
CA ASP A 113 17.98 -27.22 -11.91
C ASP A 113 17.13 -28.48 -11.76
N ASN A 114 15.95 -28.40 -11.13
CA ASN A 114 14.99 -29.50 -11.06
C ASN A 114 14.00 -29.58 -12.26
N ALA A 115 13.72 -28.50 -12.97
CA ALA A 115 12.93 -28.51 -14.21
C ALA A 115 13.76 -29.07 -15.37
N VAL A 116 15.09 -29.01 -15.24
CA VAL A 116 16.05 -29.55 -16.21
C VAL A 116 16.72 -30.83 -15.70
N LYS A 117 16.73 -31.15 -14.39
CA LYS A 117 17.31 -32.39 -13.83
C LYS A 117 16.52 -33.14 -12.74
N GLY A 118 15.28 -32.79 -12.40
CA GLY A 118 14.49 -33.57 -11.42
C GLY A 118 13.88 -32.77 -10.27
N GLY A 119 12.59 -32.40 -10.31
CA GLY A 119 11.84 -31.97 -9.11
C GLY A 119 11.09 -30.62 -9.14
N ILE A 120 10.10 -30.49 -10.01
CA ILE A 120 8.70 -30.37 -9.53
C ILE A 120 7.92 -31.39 -10.36
N ARG A 121 7.17 -32.28 -9.68
CA ARG A 121 6.43 -33.41 -10.25
C ARG A 121 5.24 -33.02 -11.16
N THR A 122 5.41 -32.02 -12.01
CA THR A 122 4.50 -31.65 -13.09
C THR A 122 5.33 -31.18 -14.28
N LEU A 123 6.00 -32.12 -14.95
CA LEU A 123 6.40 -32.13 -16.38
C LEU A 123 7.37 -33.29 -16.70
N GLU A 124 7.94 -33.93 -15.69
CA GLU A 124 8.52 -35.28 -15.80
C GLU A 124 7.35 -36.27 -15.96
N GLN A 125 6.99 -36.74 -17.16
CA GLN A 125 7.68 -37.87 -17.77
C GLN A 125 7.36 -38.06 -19.28
N THR A 126 6.84 -37.08 -20.04
CA THR A 126 6.39 -37.42 -21.42
C THR A 126 6.54 -36.37 -22.52
N ILE A 127 6.77 -35.07 -22.26
CA ILE A 127 6.44 -34.04 -23.29
C ILE A 127 7.63 -33.24 -23.85
N CYS A 128 8.78 -33.12 -23.15
CA CYS A 128 9.91 -32.32 -23.63
C CYS A 128 11.15 -33.16 -23.95
N GLN A 129 11.40 -33.42 -25.24
CA GLN A 129 12.53 -34.22 -25.71
C GLN A 129 13.86 -33.44 -25.88
N ASN A 130 13.83 -32.10 -25.81
CA ASN A 130 15.00 -31.25 -26.07
C ASN A 130 15.22 -30.30 -24.89
N LEU A 131 16.09 -30.70 -23.95
CA LEU A 131 16.51 -29.86 -22.83
C LEU A 131 17.79 -29.10 -23.20
N PRO A 132 17.88 -27.78 -22.96
CA PRO A 132 19.09 -27.02 -23.21
C PRO A 132 20.19 -27.36 -22.20
N ASN A 133 21.44 -27.15 -22.60
CA ASN A 133 22.56 -27.10 -21.65
C ASN A 133 22.42 -25.88 -20.73
N VAL A 134 22.48 -26.06 -19.43
CA VAL A 134 22.29 -24.97 -18.46
C VAL A 134 23.59 -24.66 -17.72
N VAL A 135 23.94 -23.38 -17.67
CA VAL A 135 25.04 -22.85 -16.83
C VAL A 135 24.49 -21.74 -15.95
N GLY A 136 24.67 -21.87 -14.64
CA GLY A 136 24.21 -20.90 -13.66
C GLY A 136 25.36 -20.14 -13.01
N GLY A 137 25.04 -18.99 -12.42
CA GLY A 137 25.96 -18.24 -11.57
C GLY A 137 26.86 -17.22 -12.28
N VAL A 138 26.71 -17.00 -13.59
CA VAL A 138 27.58 -16.07 -14.33
C VAL A 138 27.25 -14.64 -13.95
N LEU A 139 28.19 -13.92 -13.31
CA LEU A 139 27.97 -12.58 -12.74
C LEU A 139 26.75 -12.55 -11.79
N ALA A 140 26.59 -13.60 -10.97
CA ALA A 140 25.48 -13.73 -10.03
C ALA A 140 25.42 -12.56 -9.03
N ASP A 141 26.57 -12.16 -8.49
CA ASP A 141 26.63 -11.09 -7.49
C ASP A 141 26.19 -9.74 -8.06
N GLU A 142 26.61 -9.41 -9.29
CA GLU A 142 26.20 -8.19 -9.98
C GLU A 142 24.69 -8.20 -10.28
N SER A 143 24.18 -9.34 -10.75
CA SER A 143 22.76 -9.52 -11.05
C SER A 143 21.89 -9.42 -9.78
N ALA A 144 22.33 -10.04 -8.69
CA ALA A 144 21.65 -10.00 -7.40
C ALA A 144 21.71 -8.60 -6.79
N SER A 145 22.86 -7.93 -6.88
CA SER A 145 23.03 -6.55 -6.40
C SER A 145 22.09 -5.58 -7.11
N MET A 146 21.83 -5.77 -8.40
CA MET A 146 20.88 -4.93 -9.14
C MET A 146 19.44 -5.13 -8.68
N LEU A 147 19.02 -6.39 -8.48
CA LEU A 147 17.70 -6.73 -7.95
C LEU A 147 17.51 -6.18 -6.52
N ASP A 148 18.53 -6.32 -5.67
CA ASP A 148 18.53 -5.79 -4.31
C ASP A 148 18.51 -4.26 -4.29
N ALA A 149 19.33 -3.60 -5.11
CA ALA A 149 19.34 -2.14 -5.23
C ALA A 149 18.01 -1.59 -5.74
N PHE A 150 17.38 -2.25 -6.72
CA PHE A 150 16.06 -1.87 -7.21
C PHE A 150 14.98 -2.07 -6.14
N SER A 151 15.02 -3.20 -5.43
CA SER A 151 14.08 -3.49 -4.34
C SER A 151 14.24 -2.50 -3.20
N LYS A 152 15.48 -2.20 -2.78
CA LYS A 152 15.81 -1.16 -1.79
C LYS A 152 15.42 0.23 -2.25
N ARG A 153 15.58 0.58 -3.54
CA ARG A 153 15.11 1.85 -4.10
C ARG A 153 13.59 1.96 -4.00
N ARG A 154 12.86 0.91 -4.40
CA ARG A 154 11.40 0.85 -4.25
C ARG A 154 10.96 0.87 -2.77
N GLN A 155 11.69 0.19 -1.89
CA GLN A 155 11.42 0.19 -0.45
C GLN A 155 11.70 1.55 0.19
N ARG A 156 12.81 2.23 -0.18
CA ARG A 156 13.15 3.60 0.24
C ARG A 156 12.16 4.66 -0.27
N GLN A 157 11.34 4.33 -1.26
CA GLN A 157 10.23 5.16 -1.72
C GLN A 157 8.93 4.92 -0.94
N LEU A 158 8.88 3.95 -0.01
CA LEU A 158 7.66 3.66 0.75
C LEU A 158 7.53 4.60 1.94
N LYS A 159 6.71 5.64 1.77
CA LYS A 159 6.46 6.66 2.78
C LYS A 159 5.12 6.47 3.51
N SER A 160 5.02 6.99 4.73
CA SER A 160 3.80 6.95 5.55
C SER A 160 2.87 8.11 5.23
N THR A 161 1.55 7.86 5.19
CA THR A 161 0.55 8.91 4.93
C THR A 161 -0.40 9.05 6.11
N VAL A 162 -0.36 10.18 6.79
CA VAL A 162 -1.25 10.50 7.91
C VAL A 162 -2.47 11.23 7.38
N PHE A 163 -3.67 10.79 7.74
CA PHE A 163 -4.91 11.39 7.30
C PHE A 163 -5.62 12.10 8.44
N LEU A 164 -5.83 13.40 8.29
CA LEU A 164 -6.68 14.14 9.22
C LEU A 164 -8.10 14.11 8.66
N SER A 165 -8.93 13.24 9.24
CA SER A 165 -10.29 13.03 8.78
C SER A 165 -11.21 12.78 9.97
N PRO A 166 -12.39 13.43 10.05
CA PRO A 166 -13.47 12.89 10.85
C PRO A 166 -13.75 11.49 10.29
N THR A 167 -13.99 10.49 11.13
CA THR A 167 -14.29 9.12 10.69
C THR A 167 -15.67 9.02 10.10
N THR A 168 -15.89 9.76 9.05
CA THR A 168 -16.88 9.46 8.05
C THR A 168 -16.18 8.67 6.96
N SER A 169 -16.98 8.15 6.08
CA SER A 169 -16.61 7.31 4.96
C SER A 169 -15.71 7.96 3.88
N GLY A 170 -15.24 9.19 4.11
CA GLY A 170 -14.08 9.77 3.41
C GLY A 170 -12.80 8.91 3.54
N THR A 171 -12.61 8.19 4.65
CA THR A 171 -11.51 7.20 4.79
C THR A 171 -11.59 6.14 3.70
N GLY A 172 -12.79 5.74 3.29
CA GLY A 172 -13.00 4.77 2.22
C GLY A 172 -12.55 5.32 0.87
N SER A 173 -12.88 6.58 0.55
CA SER A 173 -12.40 7.27 -0.65
C SER A 173 -10.89 7.43 -0.63
N MET A 174 -10.32 7.92 0.47
CA MET A 174 -8.87 8.06 0.64
C MET A 174 -8.14 6.73 0.44
N ALA A 175 -8.64 5.64 1.03
CA ALA A 175 -8.07 4.30 0.84
C ALA A 175 -8.08 3.85 -0.63
N ARG A 176 -9.16 4.14 -1.38
CA ARG A 176 -9.27 3.81 -2.81
C ARG A 176 -8.34 4.68 -3.66
N ILE A 177 -8.26 5.98 -3.37
CA ILE A 177 -7.33 6.92 -4.00
C ILE A 177 -5.89 6.44 -3.81
N LEU A 178 -5.50 6.12 -2.58
CA LEU A 178 -4.17 5.59 -2.25
C LEU A 178 -3.86 4.30 -3.01
N ARG A 179 -4.80 3.37 -3.11
CA ARG A 179 -4.61 2.14 -3.89
C ARG A 179 -4.34 2.44 -5.37
N ILE A 180 -5.02 3.43 -5.94
CA ILE A 180 -4.83 3.83 -7.34
C ILE A 180 -3.50 4.56 -7.52
N VAL A 181 -3.16 5.49 -6.62
CA VAL A 181 -1.97 6.34 -6.74
C VAL A 181 -0.70 5.62 -6.34
N MET A 182 -0.71 4.88 -5.23
CA MET A 182 0.47 4.19 -4.69
C MET A 182 0.63 2.77 -5.20
N GLY A 183 -0.35 2.20 -5.92
CA GLY A 183 -0.31 0.83 -6.41
C GLY A 183 -0.19 -0.23 -5.29
N CYS A 184 -0.51 0.12 -4.06
CA CYS A 184 -0.31 -0.73 -2.89
C CYS A 184 -1.48 -1.70 -2.68
N HIS A 185 -1.16 -2.93 -2.26
CA HIS A 185 -2.15 -3.83 -1.67
C HIS A 185 -2.41 -3.36 -0.24
N LEU A 186 -3.52 -2.64 -0.02
CA LEU A 186 -3.95 -2.25 1.32
C LEU A 186 -4.26 -3.51 2.13
N ILE A 187 -3.51 -3.74 3.21
CA ILE A 187 -3.72 -4.85 4.14
C ILE A 187 -4.18 -4.24 5.46
N ALA A 188 -5.49 -4.19 5.64
CA ALA A 188 -6.09 -3.70 6.88
C ALA A 188 -5.84 -4.72 8.00
N ARG A 189 -4.78 -4.51 8.79
CA ARG A 189 -4.54 -5.21 10.05
C ARG A 189 -4.81 -4.24 11.20
N TRP A 190 -5.85 -4.50 11.96
CA TRP A 190 -6.28 -3.68 13.10
C TRP A 190 -5.55 -4.16 14.36
N ALA A 191 -5.00 -3.23 15.15
CA ALA A 191 -4.32 -3.54 16.41
C ALA A 191 -5.31 -3.39 17.59
N ARG A 192 -5.64 -4.52 18.23
CA ARG A 192 -6.39 -4.76 19.49
C ARG A 192 -7.88 -4.28 19.63
N GLN A 193 -8.77 -5.25 19.36
CA GLN A 193 -10.18 -5.60 19.75
C GLN A 193 -11.05 -4.71 20.70
N PRO A 194 -12.40 -4.92 20.83
CA PRO A 194 -13.45 -5.31 19.90
C PRO A 194 -14.66 -4.34 20.01
N SER A 195 -14.58 -3.09 19.54
CA SER A 195 -15.81 -2.40 19.13
C SER A 195 -16.04 -2.72 17.66
N ALA A 196 -16.55 -3.93 17.44
CA ALA A 196 -17.01 -4.36 16.14
C ALA A 196 -18.04 -3.36 15.60
N ASN A 197 -17.65 -2.65 14.55
CA ASN A 197 -18.47 -2.39 13.34
C ASN A 197 -17.92 -1.20 12.55
N ILE A 198 -16.71 -1.32 12.02
CA ILE A 198 -16.44 -0.74 10.69
C ILE A 198 -16.07 -1.92 9.80
N THR A 199 -17.08 -2.55 9.23
CA THR A 199 -16.93 -3.62 8.24
C THR A 199 -16.38 -3.02 6.94
N LEU A 200 -15.08 -2.72 6.89
CA LEU A 200 -14.40 -2.66 5.61
C LEU A 200 -14.24 -4.11 5.15
N LYS A 201 -15.01 -4.52 4.13
CA LYS A 201 -15.01 -5.85 3.49
C LYS A 201 -13.63 -6.24 2.90
N TYR A 202 -12.61 -6.43 3.73
CA TYR A 202 -11.28 -6.87 3.32
C TYR A 202 -10.67 -7.77 4.42
N PRO A 203 -9.82 -8.74 4.07
CA PRO A 203 -9.50 -9.88 4.93
C PRO A 203 -8.83 -9.44 6.23
N SER A 204 -9.61 -9.41 7.30
CA SER A 204 -9.19 -8.98 8.64
C SER A 204 -8.52 -10.15 9.37
N ALA A 205 -7.19 -10.25 9.29
CA ALA A 205 -6.44 -11.01 10.27
C ALA A 205 -6.26 -10.14 11.53
N ILE A 206 -6.76 -10.61 12.67
CA ILE A 206 -6.56 -9.98 13.98
C ILE A 206 -5.06 -10.08 14.30
N LEU A 207 -4.41 -8.95 14.57
CA LEU A 207 -3.04 -8.95 15.06
C LEU A 207 -3.02 -9.49 16.50
N GLY A 208 -2.29 -10.58 16.73
CA GLY A 208 -1.90 -11.02 18.06
C GLY A 208 -0.87 -10.07 18.69
N GLU A 209 -0.35 -10.43 19.86
CA GLU A 209 0.58 -9.60 20.65
C GLU A 209 1.97 -9.40 19.99
N SER A 210 2.27 -10.10 18.90
CA SER A 210 3.52 -9.98 18.15
C SER A 210 3.42 -8.89 17.08
N ALA A 211 4.45 -8.04 17.01
CA ALA A 211 4.57 -7.01 15.97
C ALA A 211 4.47 -7.61 14.55
N PRO A 212 3.79 -6.95 13.59
CA PRO A 212 3.72 -7.42 12.22
C PRO A 212 5.09 -7.37 11.53
N PRO A 213 5.31 -8.14 10.45
CA PRO A 213 6.53 -8.04 9.64
C PRO A 213 6.77 -6.60 9.17
N GLU A 214 8.00 -6.11 9.35
CA GLU A 214 8.40 -4.74 9.00
C GLU A 214 8.18 -4.51 7.48
N GLN A 215 7.75 -3.29 7.10
CA GLN A 215 7.72 -2.77 5.73
C GLN A 215 6.87 -3.50 4.65
N GLU A 216 6.31 -4.68 4.92
CA GLU A 216 5.50 -5.45 3.94
C GLU A 216 4.03 -5.02 3.84
N HIS A 217 3.48 -4.31 4.84
CA HIS A 217 2.05 -3.95 4.90
C HIS A 217 1.78 -2.45 5.12
N LEU A 218 0.61 -1.97 4.67
CA LEU A 218 0.08 -0.63 4.91
C LEU A 218 -1.11 -0.74 5.88
N PHE A 219 -0.97 -0.18 7.07
CA PHE A 219 -1.95 -0.31 8.16
C PHE A 219 -2.96 0.84 8.14
N LEU A 220 -4.25 0.52 8.08
CA LEU A 220 -5.32 1.49 8.29
C LEU A 220 -5.71 1.55 9.76
N VAL A 221 -5.62 2.74 10.36
CA VAL A 221 -5.84 2.98 11.78
C VAL A 221 -6.90 4.05 11.94
N ASN A 222 -8.06 3.66 12.46
CA ASN A 222 -9.21 4.55 12.67
C ASN A 222 -9.22 5.25 14.04
N THR A 223 -8.36 4.80 14.94
CA THR A 223 -8.22 5.26 16.32
C THR A 223 -6.73 5.24 16.70
N PRO A 224 -5.95 6.28 16.35
CA PRO A 224 -4.54 6.37 16.72
C PRO A 224 -4.30 6.16 18.21
N GLN A 225 -5.25 6.58 19.04
CA GLN A 225 -5.20 6.41 20.49
C GLN A 225 -5.23 4.96 20.97
N SER A 226 -5.64 4.02 20.11
CA SER A 226 -5.64 2.58 20.40
C SER A 226 -4.36 1.88 19.91
N LEU A 227 -3.47 2.60 19.21
CA LEU A 227 -2.17 2.06 18.80
C LEU A 227 -1.17 2.16 19.95
N PRO A 228 -0.39 1.09 20.22
CA PRO A 228 0.80 1.21 21.05
C PRO A 228 1.76 2.25 20.45
N SER A 229 2.24 3.19 21.28
CA SER A 229 3.19 4.22 20.85
C SER A 229 4.49 3.63 20.27
N SER A 230 4.89 2.43 20.74
CA SER A 230 6.04 1.67 20.23
C SER A 230 5.91 1.24 18.76
N TRP A 231 4.68 1.17 18.24
CA TRP A 231 4.43 0.83 16.84
C TRP A 231 4.45 2.08 15.95
N ILE A 232 4.22 3.26 16.51
CA ILE A 232 4.31 4.52 15.76
C ILE A 232 5.81 4.83 15.57
N SER A 233 6.35 4.42 14.41
CA SER A 233 7.73 4.64 14.00
C SER A 233 7.86 4.58 12.47
N PRO A 234 8.96 5.10 11.88
CA PRO A 234 9.21 5.03 10.44
C PRO A 234 9.34 3.62 9.86
N LYS A 235 9.46 2.59 10.73
CA LYS A 235 9.57 1.18 10.29
C LYS A 235 8.28 0.60 9.73
N TYR A 236 7.15 1.20 10.08
CA TYR A 236 5.82 0.76 9.69
C TYR A 236 5.14 1.81 8.81
N ARG A 237 4.20 1.37 7.97
CA ARG A 237 3.46 2.24 7.05
C ARG A 237 2.04 2.40 7.52
N TYR A 238 1.60 3.63 7.77
CA TYR A 238 0.26 3.88 8.28
C TYR A 238 -0.56 4.76 7.35
N ILE A 239 -1.87 4.53 7.42
CA ILE A 239 -2.97 5.45 7.15
C ILE A 239 -3.62 5.68 8.51
N ILE A 240 -3.36 6.83 9.13
CA ILE A 240 -3.88 7.14 10.47
C ILE A 240 -4.96 8.19 10.33
N ASN A 241 -6.20 7.87 10.74
CA ASN A 241 -7.27 8.85 10.85
C ASN A 241 -7.16 9.63 12.15
N PHE A 242 -6.99 10.94 12.03
CA PHE A 242 -6.93 11.86 13.14
C PHE A 242 -8.29 12.56 13.29
N ARG A 243 -9.00 12.30 14.39
CA ARG A 243 -10.34 12.86 14.64
C ARG A 243 -10.24 14.10 15.51
N ASP A 244 -11.07 15.11 15.27
CA ASP A 244 -11.27 16.19 16.24
C ASP A 244 -11.75 15.58 17.57
N PRO A 245 -11.02 15.79 18.68
CA PRO A 245 -11.34 15.17 19.96
C PRO A 245 -12.71 15.58 20.52
N ARG A 246 -13.20 16.78 20.17
CA ARG A 246 -14.52 17.27 20.61
C ARG A 246 -15.63 16.51 19.91
N ASP A 247 -15.53 16.36 18.60
CA ASP A 247 -16.47 15.55 17.82
C ASP A 247 -16.37 14.07 18.17
N HIS A 248 -15.18 13.56 18.47
CA HIS A 248 -15.02 12.18 18.92
C HIS A 248 -15.84 11.93 20.20
N ALA A 249 -15.72 12.79 21.21
CA ALA A 249 -16.48 12.68 22.44
C ALA A 249 -18.01 12.68 22.18
N CYS A 250 -18.49 13.60 21.33
CA CYS A 250 -19.91 13.65 20.95
C CYS A 250 -20.38 12.39 20.21
N ASN A 251 -19.59 11.89 19.25
CA ASN A 251 -19.98 10.69 18.50
C ASN A 251 -19.97 9.44 19.39
N THR A 252 -19.05 9.32 20.36
CA THR A 252 -19.05 8.19 21.30
C THR A 252 -20.30 8.12 22.18
N TYR A 253 -20.96 9.25 22.45
CA TYR A 253 -22.26 9.28 23.14
C TYR A 253 -23.33 8.58 22.29
N HIS A 254 -23.48 8.99 21.03
CA HIS A 254 -24.46 8.41 20.10
C HIS A 254 -24.20 6.93 19.79
N TRP A 255 -22.92 6.55 19.77
CA TRP A 255 -22.51 5.16 19.60
C TRP A 255 -23.07 4.24 20.68
N GLN A 256 -23.24 4.72 21.92
CA GLN A 256 -23.82 3.89 23.00
C GLN A 256 -25.24 3.39 22.69
N PHE A 257 -25.96 4.08 21.80
CA PHE A 257 -27.33 3.73 21.43
C PHE A 257 -27.43 2.93 20.13
N SER A 258 -26.44 3.06 19.25
CA SER A 258 -26.42 2.41 17.94
C SER A 258 -25.60 1.12 17.94
N HIS A 259 -24.66 0.99 18.88
CA HIS A 259 -23.72 -0.12 19.01
C HIS A 259 -23.80 -0.67 20.45
N PRO A 260 -24.67 -1.66 20.70
CA PRO A 260 -24.85 -2.19 22.06
C PRO A 260 -23.55 -2.77 22.61
N VAL A 261 -23.26 -2.46 23.87
CA VAL A 261 -22.13 -3.02 24.61
C VAL A 261 -22.27 -4.54 24.63
N ARG A 262 -21.22 -5.21 24.17
CA ARG A 262 -21.11 -6.67 24.13
C ARG A 262 -20.64 -7.18 25.49
N ASP A 263 -20.88 -8.45 25.77
CA ASP A 263 -20.43 -9.12 26.99
C ASP A 263 -21.10 -8.64 28.29
N ILE A 264 -22.29 -8.04 28.17
CA ILE A 264 -23.22 -7.76 29.27
C ILE A 264 -24.62 -8.26 28.92
N ASP A 265 -25.40 -8.63 29.93
CA ASP A 265 -26.78 -9.08 29.75
C ASP A 265 -27.74 -7.92 29.39
N GLU A 266 -28.98 -8.25 29.06
CA GLU A 266 -29.97 -7.26 28.60
C GLU A 266 -30.38 -6.27 29.69
N GLU A 267 -30.40 -6.70 30.95
CA GLU A 267 -30.74 -5.85 32.10
C GLU A 267 -29.62 -4.85 32.37
N GLN A 268 -28.38 -5.32 32.39
CA GLN A 268 -27.17 -4.52 32.48
C GLN A 268 -27.07 -3.52 31.33
N ARG A 269 -27.38 -3.95 30.10
CA ARG A 269 -27.39 -3.07 28.93
C ARG A 269 -28.45 -1.98 29.05
N THR A 270 -29.67 -2.35 29.46
CA THR A 270 -30.77 -1.40 29.67
C THR A 270 -30.43 -0.39 30.77
N SER A 271 -29.84 -0.86 31.88
CA SER A 271 -29.37 -0.01 32.97
C SER A 271 -28.29 0.97 32.50
N TYR A 272 -27.25 0.46 31.84
CA TYR A 272 -26.15 1.26 31.29
C TYR A 272 -26.65 2.33 30.30
N THR A 273 -27.45 1.92 29.31
CA THR A 273 -28.05 2.87 28.36
C THR A 273 -28.94 3.90 29.06
N GLY A 274 -29.64 3.49 30.11
CA GLY A 274 -30.42 4.39 30.97
C GLY A 274 -29.55 5.41 31.71
N GLU A 275 -28.41 5.01 32.26
CA GLU A 275 -27.43 5.89 32.88
C GLU A 275 -26.86 6.90 31.89
N VAL A 276 -26.46 6.44 30.70
CA VAL A 276 -25.94 7.31 29.63
C VAL A 276 -27.00 8.34 29.20
N ARG A 277 -28.27 7.92 29.07
CA ARG A 277 -29.37 8.86 28.78
C ARG A 277 -29.59 9.88 29.89
N ARG A 278 -29.55 9.46 31.16
CA ARG A 278 -29.70 10.36 32.32
C ARG A 278 -28.56 11.38 32.41
N MET A 279 -27.35 10.96 32.08
CA MET A 279 -26.16 11.82 32.06
C MET A 279 -26.26 12.92 30.99
N GLY A 280 -26.94 12.63 29.88
CA GLY A 280 -27.01 13.52 28.73
C GLY A 280 -25.68 13.67 28.00
N ILE A 281 -25.72 14.32 26.84
CA ILE A 281 -24.53 14.47 25.99
C ILE A 281 -23.46 15.35 26.64
N ASP A 282 -23.85 16.43 27.32
CA ASP A 282 -22.93 17.34 28.02
C ASP A 282 -22.19 16.64 29.15
N GLY A 283 -22.93 15.96 30.04
CA GLY A 283 -22.34 15.19 31.14
C GLY A 283 -21.41 14.10 30.63
N TRP A 284 -21.79 13.42 29.54
CA TRP A 284 -20.95 12.41 28.90
C TRP A 284 -19.65 12.99 28.35
N VAL A 285 -19.72 14.11 27.64
CA VAL A 285 -18.54 14.77 27.07
C VAL A 285 -17.61 15.30 28.17
N ILE A 286 -18.14 15.88 29.25
CA ILE A 286 -17.34 16.31 30.41
C ILE A 286 -16.64 15.12 31.07
N LEU A 287 -17.38 14.02 31.28
CA LEU A 287 -16.83 12.80 31.87
C LEU A 287 -15.74 12.20 30.96
N LYS A 288 -16.02 12.02 29.68
CA LYS A 288 -15.08 11.38 28.74
C LYS A 288 -13.87 12.25 28.45
N SER A 289 -14.01 13.57 28.35
CA SER A 289 -12.86 14.49 28.24
C SER A 289 -11.96 14.47 29.49
N SER A 290 -12.44 13.93 30.62
CA SER A 290 -11.65 13.74 31.83
C SER A 290 -10.86 12.42 31.83
N TYR A 291 -11.47 11.32 31.36
CA TYR A 291 -10.85 9.98 31.31
C TYR A 291 -9.96 9.76 30.07
N GLN A 292 -10.39 10.23 28.91
CA GLN A 292 -9.72 9.97 27.64
C GLN A 292 -8.34 10.64 27.52
N LEU A 293 -7.98 11.59 28.39
CA LEU A 293 -6.72 12.33 28.26
C LEU A 293 -5.47 11.61 28.80
N ARG A 294 -5.59 10.61 29.68
CA ARG A 294 -4.41 9.84 30.13
C ARG A 294 -3.98 8.76 29.14
N GLU A 295 -4.92 8.13 28.44
CA GLU A 295 -4.62 7.04 27.52
C GLU A 295 -4.49 7.50 26.05
N HIS A 296 -4.88 8.73 25.71
CA HIS A 296 -4.89 9.19 24.31
C HIS A 296 -3.85 10.25 23.97
N ASN A 297 -3.14 10.84 24.94
CA ASN A 297 -2.10 11.83 24.64
C ASN A 297 -0.84 11.19 24.06
N ASP A 298 -0.36 10.08 24.60
CA ASP A 298 0.90 9.46 24.22
C ASP A 298 0.97 9.09 22.73
N ALA A 299 -0.14 8.59 22.16
CA ALA A 299 -0.19 8.21 20.75
C ALA A 299 -0.17 9.42 19.81
N TYR A 300 -0.92 10.48 20.15
CA TYR A 300 -0.92 11.72 19.37
C TYR A 300 0.40 12.48 19.49
N ASP A 301 0.98 12.51 20.69
CA ASP A 301 2.27 13.14 20.94
C ASP A 301 3.37 12.39 20.18
N ARG A 302 3.35 11.05 20.22
CA ARG A 302 4.28 10.24 19.43
C ARG A 302 4.11 10.45 17.92
N LEU A 303 2.86 10.54 17.45
CA LEU A 303 2.57 10.80 16.04
C LEU A 303 3.13 12.16 15.61
N PHE A 304 2.85 13.22 16.37
CA PHE A 304 3.35 14.56 16.05
C PHE A 304 4.87 14.65 16.16
N GLN A 305 5.48 13.98 17.13
CA GLN A 305 6.93 13.87 17.23
C GLN A 305 7.53 13.27 15.95
N ILE A 306 6.93 12.22 15.39
CA ILE A 306 7.41 11.62 14.13
C ILE A 306 7.23 12.55 12.93
N LEU A 307 6.13 13.31 12.87
CA LEU A 307 5.96 14.33 11.83
C LEU A 307 7.08 15.38 11.89
N GLU A 308 7.58 15.70 13.09
CA GLU A 308 8.68 16.65 13.29
C GLU A 308 10.07 16.03 13.03
N GLU A 309 10.29 14.78 13.48
CA GLU A 309 11.57 14.06 13.34
C GLU A 309 11.81 13.53 11.92
N HIS A 310 10.73 13.19 11.20
CA HIS A 310 10.78 12.54 9.89
C HIS A 310 9.81 13.17 8.87
N PRO A 311 9.89 14.49 8.62
CA PRO A 311 8.95 15.21 7.75
C PRO A 311 8.97 14.72 6.30
N GLU A 312 10.09 14.17 5.82
CA GLU A 312 10.23 13.62 4.47
C GLU A 312 9.59 12.22 4.31
N GLN A 313 9.36 11.52 5.42
CA GLN A 313 8.75 10.19 5.48
C GLN A 313 7.24 10.23 5.69
N CYS A 314 6.69 11.39 6.04
CA CYS A 314 5.29 11.54 6.41
C CYS A 314 4.59 12.59 5.54
N LEU A 315 3.41 12.25 5.01
CA LEU A 315 2.53 13.22 4.37
C LEU A 315 1.26 13.35 5.16
N VAL A 316 0.88 14.57 5.51
CA VAL A 316 -0.42 14.88 6.09
C VAL A 316 -1.39 15.26 4.98
N LEU A 317 -2.49 14.52 4.87
CA LEU A 317 -3.60 14.79 3.94
C LEU A 317 -4.90 14.91 4.70
N THR A 318 -5.74 15.86 4.31
CA THR A 318 -6.94 16.19 5.09
C THR A 318 -8.19 15.92 4.25
N TYR A 319 -9.28 15.53 4.90
CA TYR A 319 -10.56 15.36 4.20
C TYR A 319 -11.05 16.69 3.62
N ALA A 320 -10.77 17.79 4.31
CA ALA A 320 -11.04 19.13 3.82
C ALA A 320 -10.32 19.40 2.50
N ARG A 321 -9.02 19.09 2.40
CA ARG A 321 -8.26 19.25 1.15
C ARG A 321 -8.84 18.41 0.02
N LEU A 322 -9.20 17.16 0.29
CA LEU A 322 -9.85 16.29 -0.70
C LEU A 322 -11.13 16.92 -1.25
N CYS A 323 -11.93 17.56 -0.38
CA CYS A 323 -13.20 18.17 -0.76
C CYS A 323 -13.05 19.54 -1.44
N LEU A 324 -12.08 20.34 -1.02
CA LEU A 324 -11.87 21.70 -1.49
C LEU A 324 -11.07 21.74 -2.80
N ASP A 325 -10.09 20.84 -2.94
CA ASP A 325 -9.18 20.81 -4.08
C ASP A 325 -8.65 19.39 -4.30
N PHE A 326 -9.46 18.59 -5.00
CA PHE A 326 -9.16 17.19 -5.30
C PHE A 326 -7.86 17.04 -6.11
N ASP A 327 -7.62 17.93 -7.08
CA ASP A 327 -6.44 17.84 -7.93
C ASP A 327 -5.16 18.17 -7.16
N ASP A 328 -5.18 19.18 -6.27
CA ASP A 328 -4.06 19.44 -5.37
C ASP A 328 -3.81 18.29 -4.41
N PHE A 329 -4.87 17.65 -3.90
CA PHE A 329 -4.77 16.45 -3.06
C PHE A 329 -4.02 15.33 -3.80
N ILE A 330 -4.43 15.00 -5.03
CA ILE A 330 -3.79 13.96 -5.85
C ILE A 330 -2.35 14.34 -6.18
N ARG A 331 -2.10 15.60 -6.52
CA ARG A 331 -0.75 16.11 -6.84
C ARG A 331 0.20 15.99 -5.65
N ARG A 332 -0.23 16.36 -4.43
CA ARG A 332 0.57 16.21 -3.21
C ARG A 332 0.89 14.76 -2.92
N LEU A 333 -0.11 13.88 -3.01
CA LEU A 333 0.08 12.45 -2.80
C LEU A 333 1.03 11.82 -3.83
N SER A 334 0.84 12.15 -5.11
CA SER A 334 1.69 11.69 -6.21
C SER A 334 3.14 12.16 -6.07
N HIS A 335 3.34 13.45 -5.81
CA HIS A 335 4.67 14.03 -5.59
C HIS A 335 5.36 13.38 -4.38
N PHE A 336 4.63 13.21 -3.28
CA PHE A 336 5.16 12.55 -2.10
C PHE A 336 5.55 11.10 -2.39
N ALA A 337 4.69 10.33 -3.06
CA ALA A 337 4.96 8.94 -3.41
C ALA A 337 6.02 8.78 -4.51
N GLY A 338 6.39 9.86 -5.22
CA GLY A 338 7.28 9.79 -6.37
C GLY A 338 6.67 9.06 -7.57
N ILE A 339 5.33 9.02 -7.67
CA ILE A 339 4.61 8.28 -8.71
C ILE A 339 3.92 9.29 -9.63
N PRO A 340 4.33 9.42 -10.92
CA PRO A 340 3.71 10.36 -11.85
C PRO A 340 2.22 10.10 -12.04
N VAL A 341 1.40 11.16 -12.03
CA VAL A 341 -0.02 11.06 -12.34
C VAL A 341 -0.21 10.77 -13.83
N THR A 342 -0.82 9.64 -14.17
CA THR A 342 -1.14 9.28 -15.56
C THR A 342 -2.60 9.60 -15.92
N LYS A 343 -2.90 9.79 -17.22
CA LYS A 343 -4.27 9.95 -17.71
C LYS A 343 -5.19 8.78 -17.31
N ARG A 344 -4.66 7.55 -17.31
CA ARG A 344 -5.39 6.35 -16.88
C ARG A 344 -5.74 6.40 -15.39
N MET A 345 -4.82 6.90 -14.55
CA MET A 345 -5.07 7.08 -13.12
C MET A 345 -6.16 8.12 -12.88
N LEU A 346 -6.06 9.29 -13.52
CA LEU A 346 -7.06 10.35 -13.40
C LEU A 346 -8.45 9.84 -13.75
N LYS A 347 -8.60 9.15 -14.89
CA LYS A 347 -9.88 8.55 -15.30
C LYS A 347 -10.48 7.60 -14.25
N ARG A 348 -9.65 6.85 -13.51
CA ARG A 348 -10.11 5.96 -12.44
C ARG A 348 -10.47 6.71 -11.16
N LEU A 349 -9.84 7.85 -10.92
CA LEU A 349 -10.05 8.69 -9.75
C LEU A 349 -11.29 9.58 -9.86
N GLU A 350 -11.82 9.80 -11.07
CA GLU A 350 -13.01 10.63 -11.30
C GLU A 350 -14.22 10.25 -10.43
N ILE A 351 -14.44 8.96 -10.14
CA ILE A 351 -15.55 8.51 -9.28
C ILE A 351 -15.40 8.90 -7.80
N GLU A 352 -14.20 9.33 -7.39
CA GLU A 352 -13.91 9.80 -6.03
C GLU A 352 -13.91 11.32 -5.93
N ARG A 353 -14.12 12.04 -7.03
CA ARG A 353 -14.24 13.50 -7.00
C ARG A 353 -15.47 13.91 -6.21
N PRO A 354 -15.38 14.95 -5.35
CA PRO A 354 -16.49 15.47 -4.58
C PRO A 354 -17.74 15.74 -5.43
N GLU A 355 -17.56 16.28 -6.64
CA GLU A 355 -18.65 16.63 -7.56
C GLU A 355 -19.38 15.40 -8.12
N ASN A 356 -18.69 14.26 -8.19
CA ASN A 356 -19.19 13.01 -8.77
C ASN A 356 -19.66 12.01 -7.70
N LEU A 357 -19.61 12.38 -6.41
CA LEU A 357 -20.01 11.47 -5.33
C LEU A 357 -21.47 11.06 -5.43
N GLY A 358 -22.34 11.90 -5.99
CA GLY A 358 -23.75 11.57 -6.24
C GLY A 358 -23.96 10.36 -7.16
N ASP A 359 -23.00 10.08 -8.04
CA ASP A 359 -23.03 8.94 -8.96
C ASP A 359 -22.39 7.68 -8.34
N ASN A 360 -21.78 7.81 -7.16
CA ASN A 360 -21.18 6.68 -6.48
C ASN A 360 -22.27 5.89 -5.73
N PRO A 361 -22.50 4.61 -6.07
CA PRO A 361 -23.58 3.82 -5.45
C PRO A 361 -23.41 3.62 -3.94
N LYS A 362 -22.24 3.96 -3.39
CA LYS A 362 -21.97 3.90 -1.95
C LYS A 362 -22.25 5.23 -1.22
N TRP A 363 -22.57 6.32 -1.93
CA TRP A 363 -22.93 7.62 -1.34
C TRP A 363 -24.46 7.73 -1.23
N VAL A 364 -24.98 7.84 -0.01
CA VAL A 364 -26.42 7.79 0.32
C VAL A 364 -26.82 8.98 1.19
N GLY A 365 -27.66 9.87 0.66
CA GLY A 365 -28.33 10.93 1.43
C GLY A 365 -27.40 11.96 2.12
N ASN A 366 -26.20 12.19 1.58
CA ASN A 366 -25.11 13.06 2.09
C ASN A 366 -24.10 12.41 3.05
N ARG A 367 -24.05 11.08 3.10
CA ARG A 367 -23.02 10.30 3.79
C ARG A 367 -22.74 9.06 2.97
N TRP A 368 -21.58 8.40 3.13
CA TRP A 368 -21.49 7.06 2.56
C TRP A 368 -22.18 6.01 3.43
N GLU A 369 -22.63 4.94 2.77
CA GLU A 369 -23.21 3.75 3.38
C GLU A 369 -22.35 3.22 4.54
N GLY A 370 -22.97 2.98 5.70
CA GLY A 370 -22.31 2.48 6.91
C GLY A 370 -21.62 3.52 7.79
N SER A 371 -21.67 4.81 7.46
CA SER A 371 -21.13 5.89 8.32
C SER A 371 -22.15 6.37 9.35
N ASP A 372 -21.75 6.35 10.62
CA ASP A 372 -22.52 6.77 11.79
C ASP A 372 -21.96 8.04 12.49
N VAL A 373 -20.80 8.52 12.04
CA VAL A 373 -20.13 9.72 12.55
C VAL A 373 -20.65 10.97 11.88
N MET A 374 -20.84 12.02 12.67
CA MET A 374 -21.21 13.34 12.18
C MET A 374 -20.19 14.38 12.66
N PRO A 375 -19.56 15.16 11.76
CA PRO A 375 -18.66 16.24 12.13
C PRO A 375 -19.44 17.46 12.67
N GLY A 376 -18.80 18.28 13.49
CA GLY A 376 -19.38 19.49 14.07
C GLY A 376 -20.57 19.24 14.99
N ARG A 377 -20.64 18.08 15.66
CA ARG A 377 -21.68 17.81 16.68
C ARG A 377 -21.48 18.72 17.89
N TYR A 378 -20.23 18.92 18.29
CA TYR A 378 -19.95 19.68 19.52
C TYR A 378 -20.52 21.10 19.47
N LYS A 379 -20.54 21.76 18.29
CA LYS A 379 -21.13 23.10 18.12
C LYS A 379 -22.65 23.12 18.13
N ARG A 380 -23.29 21.99 17.80
CA ARG A 380 -24.74 21.91 17.55
C ARG A 380 -25.52 21.30 18.71
N GLU A 381 -24.88 20.43 19.48
CA GLU A 381 -25.54 19.56 20.44
C GLU A 381 -25.13 19.83 21.89
N LEU A 382 -24.00 20.51 22.12
CA LEU A 382 -23.53 20.82 23.46
C LEU A 382 -23.98 22.23 23.88
N GLN A 383 -24.15 22.41 25.18
CA GLN A 383 -24.37 23.72 25.76
C GLN A 383 -23.13 24.61 25.63
N PRO A 384 -23.29 25.94 25.53
CA PRO A 384 -22.17 26.88 25.43
C PRO A 384 -21.10 26.68 26.51
N GLU A 385 -21.49 26.41 27.75
CA GLU A 385 -20.60 26.22 28.88
C GLU A 385 -19.77 24.93 28.74
N THR A 386 -20.39 23.86 28.22
CA THR A 386 -19.69 22.60 27.92
C THR A 386 -18.69 22.79 26.79
N ILE A 387 -19.07 23.56 25.75
CA ILE A 387 -18.18 23.91 24.63
C ILE A 387 -16.97 24.68 25.15
N GLU A 388 -17.17 25.73 25.96
CA GLU A 388 -16.08 26.49 26.58
C GLU A 388 -15.16 25.59 27.41
N PHE A 389 -15.75 24.72 28.26
CA PHE A 389 -15.00 23.78 29.08
C PHE A 389 -14.09 22.87 28.25
N ILE A 390 -14.63 22.20 27.21
CA ILE A 390 -13.83 21.27 26.40
C ILE A 390 -12.82 22.00 25.52
N ASN A 391 -13.12 23.21 25.04
CA ASN A 391 -12.19 24.01 24.25
C ASN A 391 -10.98 24.41 25.07
N LYS A 392 -11.20 24.98 26.27
CA LYS A 392 -10.11 25.31 27.20
C LYS A 392 -9.28 24.08 27.55
N ARG A 393 -9.93 22.93 27.77
CA ARG A 393 -9.25 21.69 28.13
C ARG A 393 -8.44 21.09 26.97
N LEU A 394 -8.93 21.20 25.73
CA LEU A 394 -8.32 20.62 24.54
C LEU A 394 -7.48 21.61 23.74
N GLU A 395 -7.35 22.85 24.21
CA GLU A 395 -6.65 23.94 23.52
C GLU A 395 -5.25 23.55 23.01
N PRO A 396 -4.35 22.96 23.82
CA PRO A 396 -3.03 22.57 23.32
C PRO A 396 -3.11 21.62 22.13
N ARG A 397 -4.05 20.66 22.18
CA ARG A 397 -4.25 19.68 21.12
C ARG A 397 -4.85 20.32 19.87
N LEU A 398 -5.84 21.19 20.02
CA LEU A 398 -6.48 21.88 18.90
C LEU A 398 -5.49 22.80 18.17
N ARG A 399 -4.58 23.45 18.90
CA ARG A 399 -3.48 24.23 18.31
C ARG A 399 -2.48 23.36 17.56
N GLN A 400 -2.12 22.19 18.09
CA GLN A 400 -1.28 21.21 17.37
C GLN A 400 -1.96 20.69 16.11
N MET A 401 -3.26 20.35 16.16
CA MET A 401 -4.02 19.94 14.98
C MET A 401 -4.03 21.04 13.91
N ALA A 402 -4.27 22.29 14.31
CA ALA A 402 -4.23 23.43 13.40
C ALA A 402 -2.87 23.64 12.73
N LYS A 403 -1.76 23.31 13.41
CA LYS A 403 -0.40 23.35 12.85
C LYS A 403 -0.24 22.34 11.70
N TYR A 404 -0.79 21.14 11.84
CA TYR A 404 -0.63 20.04 10.87
C TYR A 404 -1.76 19.94 9.83
N ASP A 405 -2.86 20.65 10.05
CA ASP A 405 -4.02 20.77 9.15
C ASP A 405 -4.28 22.25 8.80
N PRO A 406 -3.44 22.89 7.97
CA PRO A 406 -3.62 24.29 7.63
C PRO A 406 -4.97 24.54 6.93
N ASP A 407 -5.52 23.53 6.26
CA ASP A 407 -6.76 23.62 5.48
C ASP A 407 -8.00 23.71 6.37
N TYR A 408 -7.89 23.20 7.60
CA TYR A 408 -8.95 23.22 8.60
C TYR A 408 -8.58 23.98 9.88
N ALA A 409 -7.41 24.64 9.90
CA ALA A 409 -6.88 25.38 11.05
C ALA A 409 -7.90 26.36 11.64
N HIS A 410 -8.59 27.13 10.79
CA HIS A 410 -9.61 28.08 11.21
C HIS A 410 -10.82 27.44 11.92
N LEU A 411 -11.13 26.17 11.66
CA LEU A 411 -12.24 25.46 12.31
C LEU A 411 -11.83 24.82 13.63
N TYR A 412 -10.56 24.40 13.76
CA TYR A 412 -10.01 24.04 15.06
C TYR A 412 -9.92 25.27 15.96
N LEU A 413 -9.32 26.34 15.44
CA LEU A 413 -9.06 27.58 16.17
C LEU A 413 -10.30 28.43 16.38
N GLY A 414 -11.26 28.48 15.45
CA GLY A 414 -12.52 29.22 15.62
C GLY A 414 -13.50 28.52 16.56
N GLY A 415 -13.10 27.40 17.15
CA GLY A 415 -13.76 26.87 18.34
C GLY A 415 -13.03 27.27 19.64
N LEU A 416 -11.80 27.76 19.60
CA LEU A 416 -11.10 28.35 20.76
C LEU A 416 -11.48 29.83 20.87
#